data_AF-A0A812GPT8-F1
#
_entry.id   AF-A0A812GPT8-F1
#
_cell.length_a   1.000
_cell.length_b   1.000
_cell.length_c   1.000
_cell.angle_alpha   90.00
_cell.angle_beta   90.00
_cell.angle_gamma   90.00
#
_symmetry.space_group_name_H-M   'P 1'
#
loop_
_entity.id
_entity.type
_entity.pdbx_description
1 polymer ?
#
loop_
_entity_poly.entity_id
_entity_poly.type
_entity_poly.pdbx_seq_one_letter_code
_entity_poly.pdbx_strand_id
1 'polypeptide(L)'
;MSIVTYVSISLVGLLITHIISNQYMYAPKFNQMYFLFYLLCLGLFGEPHYSLAFKNEPSLIWRSLFDVKTIVITESFENVALLFFFLTLLTVPPSQFNRLEPVELFVRKHIKKLFK
;
A
#
# COMPACT_ATOMS: atom_id res chain seq x y z
N MET A 1 0.66 -21.74 3.35
CA MET A 1 -0.46 -21.09 2.63
C MET A 1 -0.38 -21.45 1.15
N SER A 2 -1.49 -21.80 0.51
CA SER A 2 -1.50 -22.10 -0.93
C SER A 2 -1.48 -20.82 -1.77
N ILE A 3 -0.99 -20.90 -3.02
CA ILE A 3 -1.00 -19.75 -3.94
C ILE A 3 -2.42 -19.30 -4.27
N VAL A 4 -3.39 -20.22 -4.27
CA VAL A 4 -4.80 -19.90 -4.46
C VAL A 4 -5.31 -19.03 -3.30
N THR A 5 -5.02 -19.44 -2.05
CA THR A 5 -5.38 -18.67 -0.85
C THR A 5 -4.76 -17.27 -0.88
N TYR A 6 -3.48 -17.19 -1.27
CA TYR A 6 -2.77 -15.92 -1.45
C TYR A 6 -3.50 -14.99 -2.43
N VAL A 7 -3.82 -15.51 -3.62
CA VAL A 7 -4.46 -14.74 -4.70
C VAL A 7 -5.84 -14.27 -4.25
N SER A 8 -6.63 -15.14 -3.60
CA SER A 8 -7.95 -14.78 -3.09
C SER A 8 -7.89 -13.64 -2.07
N ILE A 9 -7.00 -13.71 -1.07
CA ILE A 9 -6.85 -12.65 -0.07
C ILE A 9 -6.36 -11.36 -0.72
N SER A 10 -5.43 -11.46 -1.66
CA SER A 10 -4.86 -10.29 -2.36
C SER A 10 -5.90 -9.57 -3.22
N LEU A 11 -6.79 -10.30 -3.90
CA LEU A 11 -7.92 -9.73 -4.63
C LEU A 11 -8.89 -8.98 -3.71
N VAL A 12 -9.20 -9.55 -2.55
CA VAL A 12 -10.05 -8.89 -1.54
C VAL A 12 -9.40 -7.61 -1.05
N GLY A 13 -8.10 -7.64 -0.74
CA GLY A 13 -7.34 -6.47 -0.32
C GLY A 13 -7.31 -5.37 -1.38
N LEU A 14 -7.11 -5.75 -2.65
CA LEU A 14 -7.12 -4.84 -3.78
C LEU A 14 -8.48 -4.16 -3.95
N LEU A 15 -9.58 -4.94 -3.89
CA LEU A 15 -10.94 -4.42 -3.96
C LEU A 15 -11.24 -3.43 -2.84
N ILE A 16 -10.90 -3.76 -1.60
CA ILE A 16 -11.08 -2.88 -0.43
C ILE A 16 -10.33 -1.57 -0.65
N THR A 17 -9.05 -1.65 -1.02
CA THR A 17 -8.20 -0.48 -1.23
C THR A 17 -8.72 0.41 -2.36
N HIS A 18 -9.19 -0.20 -3.46
CA HIS A 18 -9.81 0.52 -4.57
C HIS A 18 -11.12 1.23 -4.16
N ILE A 19 -12.01 0.54 -3.44
CA ILE A 19 -13.28 1.12 -2.98
C ILE A 19 -13.03 2.32 -2.08
N ILE A 20 -12.13 2.19 -1.10
CA ILE A 20 -11.81 3.28 -0.17
C ILE A 20 -11.13 4.44 -0.90
N SER A 21 -10.22 4.15 -1.83
CA SER A 21 -9.56 5.18 -2.66
C SER A 21 -10.59 5.97 -3.47
N ASN A 22 -11.55 5.30 -4.11
CA ASN A 22 -12.63 5.95 -4.84
C ASN A 22 -13.52 6.78 -3.90
N GLN A 23 -13.94 6.22 -2.76
CA GLN A 23 -14.74 6.96 -1.77
C GLN A 23 -14.03 8.23 -1.30
N TYR A 24 -12.71 8.14 -1.08
CA TYR A 24 -11.87 9.28 -0.75
C TYR A 24 -11.82 10.31 -1.89
N MET A 25 -11.66 9.88 -3.15
CA MET A 25 -11.61 10.77 -4.32
C MET A 25 -12.93 11.51 -4.57
N TYR A 26 -14.06 10.83 -4.42
CA TYR A 26 -15.39 11.39 -4.71
C TYR A 26 -16.09 11.97 -3.49
N ALA A 27 -15.41 12.02 -2.33
CA ALA A 27 -15.94 12.65 -1.14
C ALA A 27 -16.15 14.16 -1.40
N PRO A 28 -17.36 14.70 -1.17
CA PRO A 28 -17.66 16.12 -1.44
C PRO A 28 -16.85 17.10 -0.57
N LYS A 29 -16.22 16.60 0.50
CA LYS A 29 -15.22 17.33 1.30
C LYS A 29 -14.07 16.38 1.63
N PHE A 30 -12.84 16.88 1.60
CA PHE A 30 -11.68 16.13 2.07
C PHE A 30 -11.89 15.72 3.53
N ASN A 31 -12.08 14.43 3.76
CA ASN A 31 -12.26 13.87 5.08
C ASN A 31 -11.01 13.07 5.46
N GLN A 32 -10.29 13.60 6.45
CA GLN A 32 -9.04 13.03 6.96
C GLN A 32 -9.23 11.57 7.41
N MET A 33 -10.40 11.19 7.91
CA MET A 33 -10.66 9.82 8.36
C MET A 33 -10.65 8.83 7.20
N TYR A 34 -11.23 9.17 6.05
CA TYR A 34 -11.16 8.32 4.85
C TYR A 34 -9.73 8.19 4.33
N PHE A 35 -8.95 9.27 4.42
CA PHE A 35 -7.54 9.23 4.04
C PHE A 35 -6.70 8.34 4.98
N LEU A 36 -6.90 8.46 6.30
CA LEU A 36 -6.23 7.59 7.27
C LEU A 36 -6.63 6.12 7.10
N PHE A 37 -7.91 5.87 6.83
CA PHE A 37 -8.41 4.52 6.56
C PHE A 37 -7.85 3.94 5.26
N TYR A 38 -7.75 4.77 4.21
CA TYR A 38 -7.07 4.42 2.98
C TYR A 38 -5.60 4.03 3.22
N LEU A 39 -4.84 4.87 3.93
CA LEU A 39 -3.44 4.59 4.26
C LEU A 39 -3.28 3.31 5.08
N LEU A 40 -4.20 3.06 6.02
CA LEU A 40 -4.21 1.84 6.82
C LEU A 40 -4.42 0.61 5.94
N CYS A 41 -5.42 0.62 5.05
CA CYS A 41 -5.67 -0.49 4.13
C CYS A 41 -4.52 -0.69 3.14
N LEU A 42 -3.97 0.41 2.60
CA LEU A 42 -2.80 0.36 1.72
C LEU A 42 -1.59 -0.27 2.44
N GLY A 43 -1.36 0.07 3.71
CA GLY A 43 -0.30 -0.55 4.51
C GLY A 43 -0.56 -2.03 4.78
N LEU A 44 -1.79 -2.39 5.17
CA LEU A 44 -2.16 -3.78 5.49
C LEU A 44 -2.06 -4.73 4.30
N PHE A 45 -2.34 -4.25 3.08
CA PHE A 45 -2.35 -5.09 1.88
C PHE A 45 -1.12 -4.89 0.99
N GLY A 46 -0.57 -3.67 0.89
CA GLY A 46 0.59 -3.37 0.04
C GLY A 46 1.94 -3.76 0.63
N GLU A 47 2.15 -3.59 1.94
CA GLU A 47 3.43 -3.97 2.59
C GLU A 47 3.74 -5.47 2.47
N PRO A 48 2.77 -6.39 2.64
CA PRO A 48 3.03 -7.82 2.47
C PRO A 48 3.39 -8.20 1.02
N HIS A 49 2.76 -7.57 0.03
CA HIS A 49 3.08 -7.79 -1.38
C HIS A 49 4.52 -7.34 -1.69
N TYR A 50 4.94 -6.19 -1.17
CA TYR A 50 6.30 -5.70 -1.27
C TYR A 50 7.30 -6.65 -0.58
N SER A 51 7.02 -7.06 0.66
CA SER A 51 7.91 -7.92 1.44
C SER A 51 8.15 -9.26 0.73
N LEU A 52 7.09 -9.86 0.18
CA LEU A 52 7.20 -11.12 -0.53
C LEU A 52 7.87 -11.00 -1.90
N ALA A 53 7.67 -9.88 -2.61
CA ALA A 53 8.26 -9.67 -3.93
C ALA A 53 9.76 -9.32 -3.89
N PHE A 54 10.23 -8.66 -2.82
CA PHE A 54 11.58 -8.07 -2.80
C PHE A 54 12.47 -8.50 -1.63
N LYS A 55 11.90 -8.87 -0.49
CA LYS A 55 12.67 -9.29 0.70
C LYS A 55 12.66 -10.81 0.89
N ASN A 56 11.84 -11.51 0.12
CA ASN A 56 11.63 -12.96 0.16
C ASN A 56 11.25 -13.45 1.57
N GLU A 57 10.56 -12.61 2.33
CA GLU A 57 10.07 -12.95 3.66
C GLU A 57 8.61 -12.51 3.84
N PRO A 58 7.75 -13.33 4.47
CA PRO A 58 6.38 -12.92 4.79
C PRO A 58 6.44 -11.78 5.80
N SER A 59 5.62 -10.74 5.61
CA SER A 59 5.60 -9.64 6.57
C SER A 59 4.97 -10.03 7.91
N LEU A 60 5.25 -9.23 8.95
CA LEU A 60 4.75 -9.47 10.30
C LEU A 60 3.22 -9.61 10.35
N ILE A 61 2.50 -8.77 9.60
CA ILE A 61 1.03 -8.76 9.52
C ILE A 61 0.54 -10.13 9.02
N TRP A 62 1.12 -10.62 7.92
CA TRP A 62 0.74 -11.91 7.35
C TRP A 62 1.14 -13.10 8.21
N ARG A 63 2.32 -13.06 8.85
CA ARG A 63 2.72 -14.06 9.84
C ARG A 63 1.71 -14.17 10.97
N SER A 64 1.16 -13.02 11.42
CA SER A 64 0.17 -12.98 12.50
C SER A 64 -1.23 -13.44 12.09
N LEU A 65 -1.66 -13.16 10.86
CA LEU A 65 -3.00 -13.50 10.37
C LEU A 65 -3.15 -14.95 9.90
N PHE A 66 -2.07 -15.57 9.42
CA PHE A 66 -2.15 -16.85 8.70
C PHE A 66 -1.27 -17.97 9.28
N ASP A 67 -0.80 -17.85 10.53
CA ASP A 67 0.11 -18.79 11.23
C ASP A 67 1.11 -19.44 10.26
N VAL A 68 1.94 -18.59 9.65
CA VAL A 68 2.73 -18.93 8.47
C VAL A 68 3.96 -19.75 8.88
N LYS A 69 3.76 -21.03 9.21
CA LYS A 69 4.82 -21.90 9.74
C LYS A 69 5.71 -22.60 8.71
N THR A 70 5.46 -22.44 7.42
CA THR A 70 6.37 -22.85 6.31
C THR A 70 5.66 -22.58 4.99
N ILE A 71 5.71 -21.34 4.51
CA ILE A 71 5.45 -21.10 3.08
C ILE A 71 6.76 -21.36 2.37
N VAL A 72 6.76 -22.33 1.46
CA VAL A 72 7.81 -22.44 0.45
C VAL A 72 7.54 -21.31 -0.53
N ILE A 73 8.27 -20.20 -0.39
CA ILE A 73 8.20 -19.09 -1.33
C ILE A 73 8.89 -19.56 -2.60
N THR A 74 8.13 -19.65 -3.69
CA THR A 74 8.63 -19.98 -5.01
C THR A 74 8.73 -18.72 -5.85
N GLU A 75 9.48 -18.77 -6.95
CA GLU A 75 9.55 -17.69 -7.94
C GLU A 75 8.16 -17.29 -8.47
N SER A 76 7.23 -18.25 -8.60
CA SER A 76 5.84 -17.96 -8.96
C SER A 76 5.11 -17.14 -7.89
N PHE A 77 5.39 -17.36 -6.61
CA PHE A 77 4.83 -16.56 -5.52
C PHE A 77 5.37 -15.12 -5.54
N GLU A 78 6.67 -14.94 -5.79
CA GLU A 78 7.31 -13.63 -5.90
C GLU A 78 6.74 -12.83 -7.06
N ASN A 79 6.59 -13.44 -8.24
CA ASN A 79 6.00 -12.81 -9.42
C ASN A 79 4.54 -12.38 -9.20
N VAL A 80 3.75 -13.24 -8.55
CA VAL A 80 2.36 -12.93 -8.21
C VAL A 80 2.30 -11.81 -7.17
N ALA A 81 3.18 -11.82 -6.17
CA ALA A 81 3.28 -10.74 -5.19
C ALA A 81 3.67 -9.41 -5.83
N LEU A 82 4.60 -9.43 -6.78
CA LEU A 82 5.00 -8.24 -7.53
C LEU A 82 3.84 -7.67 -8.34
N LEU A 83 3.05 -8.53 -9.01
CA LEU A 83 1.84 -8.11 -9.71
C LEU A 83 0.85 -7.42 -8.76
N PHE A 84 0.53 -8.04 -7.63
CA PHE A 84 -0.40 -7.47 -6.67
C PHE A 84 0.14 -6.19 -6.00
N PHE A 85 1.45 -6.08 -5.81
CA PHE A 85 2.08 -4.85 -5.35
C PHE A 85 1.84 -3.70 -6.34
N PHE A 86 2.09 -3.91 -7.64
CA PHE A 86 1.83 -2.90 -8.65
C PHE A 86 0.35 -2.56 -8.77
N LEU A 87 -0.54 -3.56 -8.77
CA LEU A 87 -1.99 -3.32 -8.81
C LEU A 87 -2.45 -2.51 -7.60
N THR A 88 -1.91 -2.78 -6.42
CA THR A 88 -2.20 -2.03 -5.20
C THR A 88 -1.69 -0.58 -5.31
N LEU A 89 -0.50 -0.35 -5.87
CA LEU A 89 -0.01 1.00 -6.16
C LEU A 89 -0.90 1.76 -7.16
N LEU A 90 -1.50 1.08 -8.13
CA LEU A 90 -2.44 1.72 -9.07
C LEU A 90 -3.75 2.18 -8.41
N THR A 91 -4.05 1.70 -7.20
CA THR A 91 -5.18 2.24 -6.42
C THR A 91 -4.87 3.59 -5.79
N VAL A 92 -3.61 4.05 -5.82
CA VAL A 92 -3.22 5.35 -5.27
C VAL A 92 -3.86 6.47 -6.08
N PRO A 93 -4.67 7.33 -5.44
CA PRO A 93 -5.37 8.38 -6.14
C PRO A 93 -4.36 9.42 -6.69
N PRO A 94 -4.41 9.76 -8.00
CA PRO A 94 -3.39 10.58 -8.65
C PRO A 94 -3.27 12.00 -8.07
N SER A 95 -4.33 12.50 -7.44
CA SER A 95 -4.34 13.79 -6.74
C SER A 95 -3.34 13.88 -5.57
N GLN A 96 -2.80 12.75 -5.10
CA GLN A 96 -1.76 12.72 -4.07
C GLN A 96 -0.34 12.94 -4.62
N PHE A 97 -0.07 12.59 -5.89
CA PHE A 97 1.24 12.87 -6.49
C PHE A 97 1.45 14.39 -6.69
N ASN A 98 0.37 15.12 -7.00
CA ASN A 98 0.42 16.59 -7.06
C ASN A 98 0.46 17.24 -5.65
N ARG A 99 0.06 16.52 -4.59
CA ARG A 99 0.20 16.95 -3.19
C ARG A 99 1.53 16.53 -2.55
N LEU A 100 2.45 15.91 -3.30
CA LEU A 100 3.85 15.74 -2.89
C LEU A 100 4.71 16.98 -3.17
N GLU A 101 4.10 18.08 -3.62
CA GLU A 101 4.73 19.41 -3.66
C GLU A 101 5.07 20.11 -2.31
N PRO A 102 4.80 19.62 -1.07
CA PRO A 102 5.17 20.36 0.12
C PRO A 102 6.54 19.95 0.68
N VAL A 103 7.30 19.02 0.11
CA VAL A 103 8.69 18.84 0.53
C VAL A 103 9.55 19.98 -0.01
N GLU A 104 9.41 20.31 -1.29
CA GLU A 104 10.15 21.42 -1.90
C GLU A 104 9.73 22.78 -1.32
N LEU A 105 8.42 22.97 -1.05
CA LEU A 105 7.89 24.16 -0.37
C LEU A 105 8.29 24.23 1.12
N PHE A 106 8.34 23.11 1.85
CA PHE A 106 8.80 23.07 3.25
C PHE A 106 10.29 23.40 3.35
N VAL A 107 11.12 22.82 2.46
CA VAL A 107 12.55 23.09 2.35
C VAL A 107 12.80 24.55 1.98
N ARG A 108 12.10 25.11 0.97
CA ARG A 108 12.18 26.55 0.63
C ARG A 108 11.80 27.47 1.79
N LYS A 109 10.77 27.10 2.55
CA LYS A 109 10.25 27.94 3.65
C LYS A 109 11.15 27.92 4.89
N HIS A 110 11.85 26.83 5.14
CA HIS A 110 12.78 26.71 6.28
C HIS A 110 14.22 27.10 5.94
N ILE A 111 14.70 26.86 4.70
CA ILE A 111 16.04 27.32 4.28
C ILE A 111 16.09 28.86 4.19
N LYS A 112 15.05 29.54 3.70
CA LYS A 112 15.02 31.02 3.69
C LYS A 112 15.05 31.67 5.08
N LYS A 113 14.72 30.93 6.15
CA LYS A 113 14.82 31.39 7.54
C LYS A 113 16.24 31.26 8.12
N LEU A 114 17.09 30.43 7.54
CA LEU A 114 18.47 30.21 7.98
C LEU A 114 19.47 31.20 7.37
N PHE A 115 19.07 31.91 6.32
CA PHE A 115 19.89 32.92 5.62
C PHE A 115 19.37 34.36 5.83
N LYS A 116 18.70 34.62 6.96
CA LYS A 116 18.31 35.96 7.41
C LYS A 116 18.89 36.26 8.77
#